data_AF-A0A8K0HUR5-F1
#
_entry.id   AF-A0A8K0HUR5-F1
#
_cell.length_a   1.000
_cell.length_b   1.000
_cell.length_c   1.000
_cell.angle_alpha   90.00
_cell.angle_beta   90.00
_cell.angle_gamma   90.00
#
_symmetry.space_group_name_H-M   'P 1'
#
loop_
_entity.id
_entity.type
_entity.pdbx_description
1 polymer ?
#
loop_
_entity_poly.entity_id
_entity_poly.type
_entity_poly.pdbx_seq_one_letter_code
_entity_poly.pdbx_strand_id
1 'polypeptide(L)'
;MFEAMARDRLAAKKRKRFRTLLDRVYTGRDYFSAVRLILPALDRERGSYGLKESALAAALVDALGLAKDSPDALRLINWRKGGARSGANAGNFALVAAEKIGFLVLSFPPLE
;
A
#
# COMPACT_ATOMS: atom_id res chain seq x y z
N MET A 1 7.93 6.20 -6.75
CA MET A 1 8.24 7.59 -6.30
C MET A 1 8.00 7.77 -4.80
N PHE A 2 6.81 7.47 -4.27
CA PHE A 2 6.53 7.56 -2.83
C PHE A 2 7.42 6.67 -1.95
N GLU A 3 7.75 5.45 -2.40
CA GLU A 3 8.72 4.60 -1.69
C GLU A 3 10.11 5.25 -1.57
N ALA A 4 10.56 5.89 -2.64
CA ALA A 4 11.84 6.62 -2.63
C ALA A 4 11.79 7.85 -1.71
N MET A 5 10.64 8.52 -1.62
CA MET A 5 10.42 9.60 -0.64
C MET A 5 10.38 9.10 0.80
N ALA A 6 9.82 7.92 1.04
CA ALA A 6 9.77 7.32 2.39
C ALA A 6 11.19 7.00 2.91
N ARG A 7 12.10 6.62 2.01
CA ARG A 7 13.51 6.36 2.32
C ARG A 7 14.35 7.63 2.48
N ASP A 8 13.95 8.74 1.86
CA ASP A 8 14.68 10.01 1.97
C ASP A 8 14.53 10.61 3.38
N ARG A 9 15.66 10.87 4.05
CA ARG A 9 15.67 11.52 5.38
C ARG A 9 15.60 13.04 5.30
N LEU A 10 16.10 13.64 4.22
CA LEU A 10 16.18 15.09 4.04
C LEU A 10 14.91 15.63 3.39
N ALA A 11 14.29 16.63 4.02
CA ALA A 11 13.10 17.30 3.51
C ALA A 11 13.32 17.91 2.10
N ALA A 12 14.53 18.42 1.81
CA ALA A 12 14.88 18.94 0.50
C ALA A 12 14.78 17.87 -0.61
N LYS A 13 15.20 16.63 -0.34
CA LYS A 13 15.09 15.52 -1.30
C LYS A 13 13.63 15.14 -1.53
N LYS A 14 12.83 15.06 -0.47
CA LYS A 14 11.37 14.84 -0.55
C LYS A 14 10.69 15.90 -1.42
N ARG A 15 10.97 17.18 -1.18
CA ARG A 15 10.44 18.30 -1.98
C ARG A 15 10.87 18.23 -3.44
N LYS A 16 12.14 17.89 -3.72
CA LYS A 16 12.63 17.72 -5.08
C LYS A 16 11.86 16.63 -5.82
N ARG A 17 11.68 15.45 -5.19
CA ARG A 17 10.91 14.35 -5.79
C ARG A 17 9.45 14.73 -6.03
N PHE A 18 8.81 15.39 -5.06
CA PHE A 18 7.43 15.86 -5.21
C PHE A 18 7.28 16.84 -6.36
N ARG A 19 8.18 17.83 -6.47
CA ARG A 19 8.20 18.76 -7.61
C ARG A 19 8.34 18.02 -8.94
N THR A 20 9.27 17.08 -9.03
CA THR A 20 9.45 16.27 -10.23
C THR A 20 8.21 15.46 -10.61
N LEU A 21 7.41 14.98 -9.65
CA LEU A 21 6.13 14.31 -9.96
C LEU A 21 5.13 15.27 -10.58
N LEU A 22 4.93 16.45 -9.98
CA LEU A 22 3.99 17.45 -10.50
C LEU A 22 4.40 17.91 -11.90
N ASP A 23 5.68 18.23 -12.09
CA ASP A 23 6.23 18.75 -13.34
C ASP A 23 6.30 17.72 -14.46
N ARG A 24 6.27 16.41 -14.18
CA ARG A 24 6.34 15.37 -15.22
C ARG A 24 5.02 14.68 -15.51
N VAL A 25 4.17 14.51 -14.49
CA VAL A 25 2.95 13.68 -14.62
C VAL A 25 1.70 14.56 -14.79
N TYR A 26 1.68 15.72 -14.13
CA TYR A 26 0.51 16.59 -14.06
C TYR A 26 0.66 17.89 -14.86
N THR A 27 1.53 17.90 -15.89
CA THR A 27 1.63 19.04 -16.82
C THR A 27 0.30 19.25 -17.55
N GLY A 28 -0.26 20.45 -17.41
CA GLY A 28 -1.51 20.85 -18.10
C GLY A 28 -2.79 20.19 -17.57
N ARG A 29 -2.75 19.56 -16.38
CA ARG A 29 -3.92 18.95 -15.73
C ARG A 29 -4.13 19.54 -14.34
N ASP A 30 -5.35 19.42 -13.83
CA ASP A 30 -5.66 19.77 -12.45
C ASP A 30 -4.87 18.87 -11.47
N TYR A 31 -4.19 19.51 -10.52
CA TYR A 31 -3.41 18.85 -9.49
C TYR A 31 -4.27 18.20 -8.41
N PHE A 32 -5.55 18.57 -8.30
CA PHE A 32 -6.44 18.10 -7.25
C PHE A 32 -6.54 16.57 -7.20
N SER A 33 -6.57 15.90 -8.36
CA SER A 33 -6.56 14.43 -8.47
C SER A 33 -5.30 13.78 -7.89
N ALA A 34 -4.14 14.44 -7.98
CA ALA A 34 -2.90 13.97 -7.36
C ALA A 34 -2.88 14.27 -5.87
N VAL A 35 -3.17 15.51 -5.51
CA VAL A 35 -2.99 16.05 -4.16
C VAL A 35 -3.88 15.33 -3.16
N ARG A 36 -5.12 14.98 -3.54
CA ARG A 36 -6.03 14.23 -2.66
C ARG A 36 -5.50 12.85 -2.25
N LEU A 37 -4.70 12.20 -3.10
CA LEU A 37 -4.07 10.91 -2.78
C LEU A 37 -2.83 11.07 -1.91
N ILE A 38 -2.15 12.22 -2.02
CA ILE A 38 -0.90 12.52 -1.30
C ILE A 38 -1.22 13.02 0.11
N LEU A 39 -2.29 13.80 0.25
CA LEU A 39 -2.78 14.36 1.50
C LEU A 39 -4.22 13.88 1.76
N PRO A 40 -4.44 12.57 1.95
CA PRO A 40 -5.78 12.02 2.11
C PRO A 40 -6.53 12.57 3.33
N ALA A 41 -5.81 12.99 4.37
CA ALA A 41 -6.40 13.61 5.55
C ALA A 41 -7.04 14.99 5.29
N LEU A 42 -6.72 15.62 4.16
CA LEU A 42 -7.29 16.90 3.75
C LEU A 42 -8.38 16.75 2.68
N ASP A 43 -8.65 15.53 2.20
CA ASP A 43 -9.75 15.28 1.27
C ASP A 43 -11.09 15.34 2.04
N ARG A 44 -11.93 16.32 1.67
CA ARG A 44 -13.26 16.54 2.27
C ARG A 44 -14.40 16.16 1.34
N GLU A 45 -14.15 16.03 0.05
CA GLU A 45 -15.18 15.62 -0.92
C GLU A 45 -15.45 14.12 -0.82
N ARG A 46 -14.39 13.37 -0.53
CA ARG A 46 -14.49 11.92 -0.38
C ARG A 46 -14.83 11.57 1.07
N GLY A 47 -16.04 11.09 1.28
CA GLY A 47 -16.47 10.56 2.57
C GLY A 47 -15.63 9.36 3.02
N SER A 48 -15.91 8.84 4.22
CA SER A 48 -15.26 7.62 4.72
C SER A 48 -15.50 6.45 3.76
N TYR A 49 -14.44 5.73 3.42
CA TYR A 49 -14.56 4.51 2.62
C TYR A 49 -15.29 3.39 3.36
N GLY A 50 -15.42 3.46 4.69
CA GLY A 50 -16.00 2.38 5.49
C GLY A 50 -15.19 1.06 5.47
N LEU A 51 -13.98 1.08 4.90
CA LEU A 51 -13.12 -0.09 4.73
C LEU A 51 -12.20 -0.27 5.95
N LYS A 52 -12.36 -1.41 6.62
CA LYS A 52 -11.45 -1.87 7.68
C LYS A 52 -10.43 -2.84 7.12
N GLU A 53 -9.30 -2.97 7.79
CA GLU A 53 -8.22 -3.88 7.38
C GLU A 53 -8.67 -5.34 7.34
N SER A 54 -9.64 -5.73 8.18
CA SER A 54 -10.22 -7.09 8.16
C SER A 54 -10.97 -7.39 6.86
N ALA A 55 -11.75 -6.43 6.35
CA ALA A 55 -12.47 -6.58 5.09
C ALA A 55 -11.49 -6.61 3.91
N LEU A 56 -10.45 -5.77 3.95
CA LEU A 56 -9.38 -5.78 2.96
C LEU A 56 -8.60 -7.10 2.96
N ALA A 57 -8.30 -7.66 4.14
CA ALA A 57 -7.62 -8.94 4.25
C ALA A 57 -8.44 -10.08 3.60
N ALA A 58 -9.74 -10.14 3.88
CA ALA A 58 -10.63 -11.12 3.26
C ALA A 58 -10.68 -10.97 1.74
N ALA A 59 -10.89 -9.74 1.25
CA ALA A 59 -10.91 -9.45 -0.18
C ALA A 59 -9.60 -9.83 -0.89
N LEU A 60 -8.45 -9.61 -0.25
CA LEU A 60 -7.14 -10.01 -0.79
C LEU A 60 -6.96 -11.52 -0.82
N VAL A 61 -7.38 -12.24 0.24
CA VAL A 61 -7.33 -13.71 0.28
C VAL A 61 -8.16 -14.31 -0.85
N ASP A 62 -9.37 -13.79 -1.04
CA ASP A 62 -10.28 -14.24 -2.10
C ASP A 62 -9.75 -13.90 -3.50
N ALA A 63 -9.26 -12.66 -3.71
CA ALA A 63 -8.75 -12.21 -5.00
C ALA A 63 -7.46 -12.93 -5.44
N LEU A 64 -6.63 -13.33 -4.48
CA LEU A 64 -5.38 -14.08 -4.73
C LEU A 64 -5.60 -15.60 -4.76
N GLY A 65 -6.82 -16.08 -4.49
CA GLY A 65 -7.13 -17.51 -4.44
C GLY A 65 -6.38 -18.26 -3.33
N LEU A 66 -6.03 -17.59 -2.23
CA LEU A 66 -5.30 -18.21 -1.14
C LEU A 66 -6.23 -19.15 -0.36
N ALA A 67 -5.73 -20.35 -0.04
CA ALA A 67 -6.42 -21.23 0.90
C ALA A 67 -6.54 -20.52 2.26
N LYS A 68 -7.72 -20.61 2.90
CA LYS A 68 -8.05 -19.85 4.13
C LYS A 68 -7.15 -20.20 5.31
N ASP A 69 -6.62 -21.41 5.31
CA ASP A 69 -5.69 -21.98 6.29
C ASP A 69 -4.21 -21.79 5.91
N SER A 70 -3.93 -21.23 4.73
CA SER A 70 -2.56 -20.96 4.31
C SER A 70 -1.86 -19.99 5.28
N PRO A 71 -0.55 -20.13 5.49
CA PRO A 71 0.21 -19.22 6.35
C PRO A 71 0.06 -17.75 5.92
N ASP A 72 -0.06 -17.48 4.63
CA ASP A 72 -0.19 -16.13 4.09
C ASP A 72 -1.58 -15.54 4.33
N ALA A 73 -2.65 -16.33 4.12
CA ALA A 73 -4.01 -15.90 4.47
C ALA A 73 -4.14 -15.63 5.97
N LEU A 74 -3.64 -16.55 6.80
CA LEU A 74 -3.64 -16.38 8.25
C LEU A 74 -2.82 -15.17 8.69
N ARG A 75 -1.73 -14.85 7.98
CA ARG A 75 -0.90 -13.67 8.25
C ARG A 75 -1.61 -12.37 7.89
N LEU A 76 -2.30 -12.31 6.75
CA LEU A 76 -3.10 -11.15 6.34
C LEU A 76 -4.26 -10.90 7.32
N ILE A 77 -4.98 -11.95 7.72
CA ILE A 77 -6.09 -11.87 8.67
C ILE A 77 -5.58 -11.44 10.06
N ASN A 78 -4.49 -12.04 10.53
CA ASN A 78 -3.90 -11.76 11.84
C ASN A 78 -2.72 -10.78 11.77
N TRP A 79 -2.80 -9.74 10.94
CA TRP A 79 -1.70 -8.80 10.70
C TRP A 79 -1.20 -8.07 11.97
N ARG A 80 -2.08 -7.92 12.97
CA ARG A 80 -1.75 -7.31 14.28
C ARG A 80 -1.00 -8.25 15.23
N LYS A 81 -1.11 -9.57 15.06
CA LYS A 81 -0.44 -10.51 15.97
C LYS A 81 1.07 -10.36 15.78
N GLY A 82 1.76 -10.09 16.88
CA GLY A 82 3.22 -10.08 16.99
C GLY A 82 3.73 -11.40 17.58
N GLY A 83 4.99 -11.72 17.32
CA GLY A 83 5.65 -12.94 17.79
C GLY A 83 6.83 -13.33 16.91
N ALA A 84 7.61 -14.33 17.31
CA ALA A 84 8.85 -14.73 16.61
C ALA A 84 8.65 -15.04 15.11
N ARG A 85 7.44 -15.47 14.70
CA ARG A 85 7.07 -15.77 13.30
C ARG A 85 6.35 -14.62 12.57
N SER A 86 6.14 -13.47 13.21
CA SER A 86 5.31 -12.38 12.65
C SER A 86 6.08 -11.42 11.72
N GLY A 87 7.40 -11.57 11.58
CA GLY A 87 8.21 -10.72 10.71
C GLY A 87 8.26 -9.24 11.18
N ALA A 88 9.11 -8.45 10.52
CA ALA A 88 9.38 -7.06 10.91
C ALA A 88 8.19 -6.09 10.73
N ASN A 89 7.18 -6.49 9.96
CA ASN A 89 6.06 -5.63 9.55
C ASN A 89 4.80 -5.78 10.43
N ALA A 90 4.85 -6.55 11.53
CA ALA A 90 3.69 -6.76 12.40
C ALA A 90 3.11 -5.44 12.94
N GLY A 91 1.78 -5.32 12.91
CA GLY A 91 1.11 -4.08 13.30
C GLY A 91 1.04 -3.01 12.20
N ASN A 92 1.49 -3.30 10.96
CA ASN A 92 1.24 -2.47 9.79
C ASN A 92 0.63 -3.29 8.65
N PHE A 93 -0.69 -3.25 8.50
CA PHE A 93 -1.40 -4.03 7.48
C PHE A 93 -0.87 -3.79 6.06
N ALA A 94 -0.60 -2.54 5.68
CA ALA A 94 -0.15 -2.22 4.32
C ALA A 94 1.20 -2.86 3.99
N LEU A 95 2.14 -2.87 4.94
CA LEU A 95 3.44 -3.52 4.73
C LEU A 95 3.33 -5.04 4.74
N VAL A 96 2.51 -5.62 5.63
CA VAL A 96 2.24 -7.07 5.63
C VAL A 96 1.60 -7.51 4.31
N ALA A 97 0.62 -6.75 3.81
CA ALA A 97 -0.02 -7.04 2.53
C ALA A 97 0.96 -6.90 1.36
N ALA A 98 1.77 -5.83 1.33
CA ALA A 98 2.76 -5.63 0.27
C ALA A 98 3.81 -6.74 0.22
N GLU A 99 4.26 -7.25 1.38
CA GLU A 99 5.20 -8.39 1.45
C GLU A 99 4.60 -9.65 0.81
N LYS A 100 3.32 -9.94 1.10
CA LYS A 100 2.65 -11.16 0.63
C LYS A 100 2.20 -11.08 -0.81
N ILE A 101 1.64 -9.94 -1.21
CA ILE A 101 1.23 -9.68 -2.61
C ILE A 101 2.47 -9.59 -3.50
N GLY A 102 3.51 -8.86 -3.06
CA GLY A 102 4.73 -8.66 -3.84
C GLY A 102 5.45 -9.97 -4.13
N PHE A 103 5.48 -10.89 -3.17
CA PHE A 103 6.03 -12.23 -3.40
C PHE A 103 5.21 -13.03 -4.42
N LEU A 104 3.88 -12.95 -4.36
CA LEU A 104 3.02 -13.67 -5.29
C LEU A 104 3.15 -13.14 -6.73
N VAL A 105 3.08 -11.82 -6.92
CA VAL A 105 3.16 -11.18 -8.25
C VAL A 105 4.50 -11.44 -8.94
N LEU A 106 5.59 -11.55 -8.18
CA LEU A 106 6.90 -11.92 -8.73
C LEU A 106 7.03 -13.42 -9.03
N SER A 107 6.14 -14.25 -8.48
CA SER A 107 6.15 -15.71 -8.66
C SER A 107 5.21 -16.18 -9.78
N PHE A 108 4.30 -15.33 -10.24
CA PHE A 108 3.47 -15.58 -11.42
C PHE A 108 4.08 -14.88 -12.63
N PRO A 109 4.65 -15.61 -13.62
CA PRO A 109 5.03 -15.00 -14.88
C PRO A 109 3.79 -14.42 -15.57
N PRO A 110 3.93 -13.33 -16.36
CA PRO A 110 2.81 -12.82 -17.14
C PRO A 110 2.29 -13.93 -18.04
N LEU A 111 0.97 -14.18 -17.98
CA LEU A 111 0.29 -15.03 -18.94
C LEU A 111 0.38 -14.32 -20.31
N GLU A 112 1.04 -14.96 -21.27
CA GLU A 112 0.99 -14.57 -22.68
C GLU A 112 -0.44 -14.69 -23.24
#